data_AF-A0A2A2GSJ7-F1
#
_entry.id   AF-A0A2A2GSJ7-F1
#
_cell.length_a   1.000
_cell.length_b   1.000
_cell.length_c   1.000
_cell.angle_alpha   90.00
_cell.angle_beta   90.00
_cell.angle_gamma   90.00
#
_symmetry.space_group_name_H-M   'P 1'
#
loop_
_entity.id
_entity.type
_entity.pdbx_description
1 polymer ?
#
loop_
_entity_poly.entity_id
_entity_poly.type
_entity_poly.pdbx_seq_one_letter_code
_entity_poly.pdbx_strand_id
1 'polypeptide(L)'
;MQLFSHIRITTRFIYMNLCFLACIHTSFALGFGSMGQVSSSIGGAGVALKNSAWGIYYNPALLGADRRTKIGYSFGAQIQEQNLLEIATNIDGITKISSTLGDKLLGGAVAGGAVTINGQSVGGVFGDTLQNLFGSTNIDQSAIDKVAQDIGVTCNTGCNNLGDLATAIQGNQNGAAENLKNKLIDAANAAGAPPLLTGILGSIDPSGLDELLTSIKNGKVDFQDIISTVGGITIPKGADSDIDQLLSAFETMQKAIESNEISIISQNGLVLQIGGRQPTRKIEADGIGEVTVQESDNGRGAVAIGILPQVFASISAEINSKHRRLIVGIGAGCDIKTGNNCTFIEAKPGGDGLTLDVVNGGTGNGQSEYLSSSILTGKHTPYGVVLGLVEIPIAYGHTFYTRAGDINIGIAPKFILASAYRYNTPISFSETPNIKFDTNTMQMTQTFGLDLGLLYTPAFLPNLNIGLVAKNLNAPKINLSGSDGYVRLTQQLRAGVSYEMLNFLTLALDVDVLPNDTLSIANPKSQMVGGGILADFTFIDFRIGAMRDLYSKSGEGTILTTGVNLFGFLDVSVQYGLGKNVTLYGFNVSNYMVLRVGGQFSF
;
A
#
# COMPACT_ATOMS: atom_id res chain seq x y z
N MET A 1 43.14 -54.21 -29.39
CA MET A 1 43.05 -53.38 -30.60
C MET A 1 42.23 -52.15 -30.25
N GLN A 2 42.94 -51.03 -30.09
CA GLN A 2 42.55 -49.61 -30.02
C GLN A 2 41.31 -49.18 -29.19
N LEU A 3 41.48 -48.53 -28.03
CA LEU A 3 41.84 -47.12 -27.76
C LEU A 3 40.75 -46.08 -28.14
N PHE A 4 40.31 -45.34 -27.11
CA PHE A 4 39.60 -44.06 -27.09
C PHE A 4 38.09 -44.01 -27.43
N SER A 5 37.24 -43.99 -26.38
CA SER A 5 35.99 -43.24 -26.39
C SER A 5 35.59 -42.76 -24.98
N HIS A 6 36.21 -41.66 -24.54
CA HIS A 6 35.70 -40.87 -23.41
C HIS A 6 35.83 -39.39 -23.75
N ILE A 7 34.82 -38.62 -23.30
CA ILE A 7 34.71 -37.16 -23.26
C ILE A 7 34.16 -36.52 -24.54
N ARG A 8 32.83 -36.30 -24.56
CA ARG A 8 32.16 -35.05 -25.02
C ARG A 8 30.64 -35.14 -24.84
N ILE A 9 30.17 -35.16 -23.59
CA ILE A 9 28.77 -34.86 -23.23
C ILE A 9 28.79 -33.95 -22.01
N THR A 10 29.37 -32.76 -22.10
CA THR A 10 29.36 -31.78 -20.99
C THR A 10 29.60 -30.34 -21.43
N THR A 11 29.27 -29.97 -22.68
CA THR A 11 29.54 -28.59 -23.15
C THR A 11 28.42 -27.93 -23.94
N ARG A 12 27.22 -28.55 -24.02
CA ARG A 12 26.03 -27.92 -24.64
C ARG A 12 24.97 -27.45 -23.65
N PHE A 13 25.09 -27.77 -22.36
CA PHE A 13 24.13 -27.31 -21.33
C PHE A 13 24.53 -26.00 -20.63
N ILE A 14 25.72 -25.47 -20.89
CA ILE A 14 26.24 -24.27 -20.22
C ILE A 14 25.92 -22.97 -21.00
N TYR A 15 25.63 -23.06 -22.30
CA TYR A 15 25.23 -21.87 -23.09
C TYR A 15 23.73 -21.53 -23.03
N MET A 16 22.90 -22.38 -22.42
CA MET A 16 21.46 -22.10 -22.25
C MET A 16 21.14 -21.43 -20.90
N ASN A 17 22.11 -21.33 -19.98
CA ASN A 17 21.95 -20.68 -18.68
C ASN A 17 22.68 -19.32 -18.56
N LEU A 18 23.38 -18.87 -19.60
CA LEU A 18 24.16 -17.62 -19.58
C LEU A 18 23.52 -16.45 -20.36
N CYS A 19 22.19 -16.49 -20.56
CA CYS A 19 21.38 -15.33 -20.94
C CYS A 19 20.52 -14.80 -19.78
N PHE A 20 20.66 -15.37 -18.57
CA PHE A 20 19.81 -15.03 -17.42
C PHE A 20 20.44 -14.03 -16.43
N LEU A 21 21.67 -13.57 -16.67
CA LEU A 21 22.30 -12.56 -15.81
C LEU A 21 22.96 -11.48 -16.68
N ALA A 22 22.30 -10.31 -16.75
CA ALA A 22 22.91 -8.98 -16.64
C ALA A 22 22.01 -7.91 -17.29
N CYS A 23 20.96 -7.54 -16.56
CA CYS A 23 20.45 -6.18 -16.43
C CYS A 23 19.17 -6.24 -15.60
N ILE A 24 19.31 -6.18 -14.27
CA ILE A 24 18.21 -5.83 -13.38
C ILE A 24 17.94 -4.33 -13.63
N HIS A 25 17.35 -4.02 -14.77
CA HIS A 25 16.62 -2.77 -14.93
C HIS A 25 15.26 -3.03 -14.29
N THR A 26 14.87 -2.17 -13.35
CA THR A 26 13.49 -2.06 -12.84
C THR A 26 12.57 -1.81 -14.03
N SER A 27 12.12 -2.91 -14.64
CA SER A 27 11.29 -2.91 -15.83
C SER A 27 9.87 -2.86 -15.33
N PHE A 28 9.31 -1.66 -15.26
CA PHE A 28 7.90 -1.47 -14.96
C PHE A 28 7.05 -2.13 -16.03
N ALA A 29 5.95 -2.76 -15.63
CA ALA A 29 4.98 -3.38 -16.54
C ALA A 29 3.54 -3.21 -16.02
N LEU A 30 2.59 -3.90 -16.65
CA LEU A 30 1.18 -3.83 -16.28
C LEU A 30 0.66 -5.19 -15.82
N GLY A 31 -0.13 -5.15 -14.75
CA GLY A 31 -0.97 -6.26 -14.32
C GLY A 31 -2.05 -6.60 -15.35
N PHE A 32 -2.70 -7.74 -15.18
CA PHE A 32 -3.84 -8.09 -16.02
C PHE A 32 -5.05 -7.24 -15.60
N GLY A 33 -5.45 -6.31 -16.45
CA GLY A 33 -6.53 -5.39 -16.15
C GLY A 33 -7.93 -5.99 -16.22
N SER A 34 -8.92 -5.16 -15.89
CA SER A 34 -10.33 -5.48 -16.11
C SER A 34 -10.90 -4.59 -17.21
N MET A 35 -11.73 -5.14 -18.08
CA MET A 35 -12.43 -4.37 -19.10
C MET A 35 -13.89 -4.82 -19.13
N GLY A 36 -14.82 -3.88 -19.30
CA GLY A 36 -16.23 -4.21 -19.17
C GLY A 36 -16.68 -4.48 -17.74
N GLN A 37 -17.98 -4.43 -17.58
CA GLN A 37 -18.66 -4.42 -16.30
C GLN A 37 -18.96 -5.85 -15.86
N VAL A 38 -19.32 -6.72 -16.80
CA VAL A 38 -19.61 -8.13 -16.55
C VAL A 38 -18.48 -8.81 -15.79
N SER A 39 -17.27 -8.84 -16.37
CA SER A 39 -16.10 -9.47 -15.75
C SER A 39 -15.68 -8.75 -14.46
N SER A 40 -15.71 -7.41 -14.46
CA SER A 40 -15.43 -6.61 -13.27
C SER A 40 -16.36 -6.93 -12.09
N SER A 41 -17.60 -7.36 -12.35
CA SER A 41 -18.59 -7.67 -11.32
C SER A 41 -18.54 -9.11 -10.79
N ILE A 42 -17.77 -10.00 -11.43
CA ILE A 42 -17.67 -11.44 -11.07
C ILE A 42 -16.23 -11.85 -10.73
N GLY A 43 -15.53 -11.01 -9.97
CA GLY A 43 -14.16 -11.30 -9.53
C GLY A 43 -13.13 -11.25 -10.66
N GLY A 44 -13.37 -10.46 -11.71
CA GLY A 44 -12.44 -10.34 -12.84
C GLY A 44 -12.41 -11.56 -13.77
N ALA A 45 -13.33 -12.51 -13.59
CA ALA A 45 -13.43 -13.69 -14.44
C ALA A 45 -14.03 -13.35 -15.81
N GLY A 46 -13.41 -13.82 -16.88
CA GLY A 46 -13.80 -13.47 -18.26
C GLY A 46 -13.13 -14.31 -19.34
N VAL A 47 -12.06 -15.06 -19.02
CA VAL A 47 -11.30 -15.85 -20.01
C VAL A 47 -12.11 -16.97 -20.64
N ALA A 48 -13.09 -17.51 -19.92
CA ALA A 48 -13.98 -18.57 -20.40
C ALA A 48 -15.44 -18.13 -20.58
N LEU A 49 -15.75 -16.82 -20.56
CA LEU A 49 -17.13 -16.33 -20.58
C LEU A 49 -17.61 -16.01 -22.01
N LYS A 50 -18.38 -16.92 -22.62
CA LYS A 50 -18.88 -16.80 -24.01
C LYS A 50 -19.76 -15.56 -24.23
N ASN A 51 -20.64 -15.25 -23.28
CA ASN A 51 -21.65 -14.18 -23.39
C ASN A 51 -21.11 -12.77 -23.04
N SER A 52 -19.85 -12.49 -23.35
CA SER A 52 -19.23 -11.17 -23.16
C SER A 52 -18.92 -10.50 -24.50
N ALA A 53 -19.13 -9.19 -24.62
CA ALA A 53 -18.62 -8.40 -25.75
C ALA A 53 -17.09 -8.18 -25.68
N TRP A 54 -16.49 -8.46 -24.52
CA TRP A 54 -15.07 -8.20 -24.25
C TRP A 54 -14.16 -9.39 -24.59
N GLY A 55 -14.62 -10.33 -25.43
CA GLY A 55 -13.82 -11.46 -25.89
C GLY A 55 -12.50 -11.03 -26.52
N ILE A 56 -12.50 -9.95 -27.31
CA ILE A 56 -11.27 -9.35 -27.88
C ILE A 56 -10.23 -8.97 -26.83
N TYR A 57 -10.67 -8.55 -25.64
CA TYR A 57 -9.78 -8.21 -24.53
C TYR A 57 -9.42 -9.44 -23.70
N TYR A 58 -10.38 -10.26 -23.27
CA TYR A 58 -10.10 -11.35 -22.32
C TYR A 58 -9.52 -12.59 -22.96
N ASN A 59 -10.05 -13.03 -24.10
CA ASN A 59 -9.61 -14.22 -24.80
C ASN A 59 -10.17 -14.21 -26.23
N PRO A 60 -9.35 -13.95 -27.27
CA PRO A 60 -9.84 -13.83 -28.64
C PRO A 60 -10.49 -15.12 -29.18
N ALA A 61 -10.30 -16.28 -28.54
CA ALA A 61 -11.01 -17.51 -28.89
C ALA A 61 -12.53 -17.42 -28.60
N LEU A 62 -12.95 -16.56 -27.67
CA LEU A 62 -14.37 -16.34 -27.35
C LEU A 62 -15.16 -15.80 -28.54
N LEU A 63 -14.48 -15.10 -29.46
CA LEU A 63 -15.09 -14.58 -30.69
C LEU A 63 -15.60 -15.73 -31.58
N GLY A 64 -14.87 -16.85 -31.64
CA GLY A 64 -15.32 -18.04 -32.37
C GLY A 64 -16.51 -18.71 -31.69
N ALA A 65 -16.48 -18.74 -30.36
CA ALA A 65 -17.47 -19.44 -29.54
C ALA A 65 -18.84 -18.77 -29.52
N ASP A 66 -18.91 -17.43 -29.52
CA ASP A 66 -20.16 -16.68 -29.64
C ASP A 66 -20.16 -15.85 -30.92
N ARG A 67 -20.95 -16.30 -31.90
CA ARG A 67 -21.00 -15.74 -33.26
C ARG A 67 -21.98 -14.58 -33.40
N ARG A 68 -22.54 -14.04 -32.32
CA ARG A 68 -23.41 -12.84 -32.39
C ARG A 68 -22.60 -11.60 -32.72
N THR A 69 -23.28 -10.59 -33.27
CA THR A 69 -22.67 -9.26 -33.45
C THR A 69 -22.80 -8.52 -32.13
N LYS A 70 -21.71 -7.98 -31.61
CA LYS A 70 -21.70 -7.33 -30.30
C LYS A 70 -21.06 -5.96 -30.35
N ILE A 71 -21.61 -5.03 -29.59
CA ILE A 71 -21.02 -3.71 -29.35
C ILE A 71 -20.85 -3.58 -27.85
N GLY A 72 -19.67 -3.20 -27.39
CA GLY A 72 -19.39 -2.99 -25.97
C GLY A 72 -18.74 -1.64 -25.75
N TYR A 73 -19.12 -0.98 -24.66
CA TYR A 73 -18.47 0.23 -24.20
C TYR A 73 -18.29 0.17 -22.68
N SER A 74 -17.15 0.65 -22.20
CA SER A 74 -16.83 0.62 -20.78
C SER A 74 -15.94 1.78 -20.43
N PHE A 75 -16.28 2.44 -19.34
CA PHE A 75 -15.49 3.51 -18.75
C PHE A 75 -15.34 3.25 -17.27
N GLY A 76 -14.14 3.44 -16.73
CA GLY A 76 -13.91 3.14 -15.33
C GLY A 76 -12.61 3.67 -14.78
N ALA A 77 -12.58 3.79 -13.46
CA ALA A 77 -11.43 4.19 -12.69
C ALA A 77 -11.28 3.27 -11.48
N GLN A 78 -10.03 2.99 -11.15
CA GLN A 78 -9.58 2.23 -10.01
C GLN A 78 -8.62 3.12 -9.22
N ILE A 79 -8.78 3.07 -7.90
CA ILE A 79 -7.86 3.68 -6.95
C ILE A 79 -7.40 2.58 -6.01
N GLN A 80 -6.09 2.52 -5.81
CA GLN A 80 -5.44 1.67 -4.83
C GLN A 80 -4.45 2.51 -4.04
N GLU A 81 -4.43 2.31 -2.73
CA GLU A 81 -3.68 3.10 -1.78
C GLU A 81 -2.99 2.16 -0.78
N GLN A 82 -1.79 2.55 -0.38
CA GLN A 82 -1.04 1.89 0.67
C GLN A 82 -0.31 2.94 1.53
N ASN A 83 -0.78 3.11 2.77
CA ASN A 83 -0.13 3.83 3.88
C ASN A 83 0.23 5.32 3.64
N LEU A 84 -0.02 5.91 2.48
CA LEU A 84 0.34 7.30 2.15
C LEU A 84 -0.76 8.30 2.52
N LEU A 85 -2.03 7.97 2.24
CA LEU A 85 -3.18 8.80 2.59
C LEU A 85 -3.39 8.85 4.10
N GLU A 86 -3.08 7.77 4.79
CA GLU A 86 -3.18 7.67 6.25
C GLU A 86 -2.16 8.58 6.97
N ILE A 87 -1.01 8.90 6.34
CA ILE A 87 -0.11 9.95 6.85
C ILE A 87 -0.75 11.33 6.70
N ALA A 88 -1.32 11.62 5.52
CA ALA A 88 -1.85 12.95 5.22
C ALA A 88 -2.97 13.36 6.19
N THR A 89 -3.74 12.40 6.69
CA THR A 89 -4.79 12.65 7.69
C THR A 89 -4.28 12.72 9.13
N ASN A 90 -3.12 12.14 9.43
CA ASN A 90 -2.57 12.06 10.80
C ASN A 90 -1.41 13.02 11.08
N ILE A 91 -1.02 13.85 10.09
CA ILE A 91 0.11 14.79 10.21
C ILE A 91 -0.10 15.88 11.27
N ASP A 92 -1.36 16.24 11.54
CA ASP A 92 -1.73 17.22 12.56
C ASP A 92 -1.41 16.74 13.99
N GLY A 93 -1.44 15.42 14.23
CA GLY A 93 -1.05 14.84 15.52
C GLY A 93 0.45 14.94 15.76
N ILE A 94 1.27 14.69 14.72
CA ILE A 94 2.74 14.75 14.80
C ILE A 94 3.20 16.19 15.04
N THR A 95 2.59 17.17 14.38
CA THR A 95 2.97 18.60 14.51
C THR A 95 2.62 19.19 15.88
N LYS A 96 1.64 18.62 16.59
CA LYS A 96 1.18 19.09 17.91
C LYS A 96 1.73 18.26 19.07
N ILE A 97 2.61 17.29 18.83
CA ILE A 97 3.09 16.38 19.88
C ILE A 97 3.64 17.13 21.10
N SER A 98 4.48 18.14 20.90
CA SER A 98 5.12 18.87 22.00
C SER A 98 4.11 19.65 22.83
N SER A 99 3.13 20.30 22.19
CA SER A 99 2.05 21.02 22.89
C SER A 99 1.08 20.05 23.56
N THR A 100 0.65 18.99 22.89
CA THR A 100 -0.31 18.03 23.45
C THR A 100 0.29 17.27 24.63
N LEU A 101 1.55 16.84 24.52
CA LEU A 101 2.25 16.13 25.58
C LEU A 101 2.60 17.08 26.73
N GLY A 102 2.99 18.31 26.43
CA GLY A 102 3.17 19.38 27.43
C GLY A 102 1.87 19.71 28.18
N ASP A 103 0.75 19.91 27.47
CA ASP A 103 -0.55 20.24 28.05
C ASP A 103 -1.08 19.09 28.91
N LYS A 104 -0.91 17.83 28.47
CA LYS A 104 -1.38 16.65 29.21
C LYS A 104 -0.51 16.27 30.40
N LEU A 105 0.78 16.56 30.38
CA LEU A 105 1.71 16.19 31.46
C LEU A 105 1.98 17.31 32.45
N LEU A 106 2.11 18.54 31.95
CA LEU A 106 2.51 19.71 32.74
C LEU A 106 1.34 20.69 32.98
N GLY A 107 0.16 20.40 32.42
CA GLY A 107 -1.08 21.06 32.77
C GLY A 107 -1.36 22.31 31.95
N GLY A 108 -1.93 22.11 30.77
CA GLY A 108 -2.80 23.11 30.16
C GLY A 108 -4.12 23.16 30.94
N ALA A 109 -4.30 24.16 31.80
CA ALA A 109 -5.58 24.56 32.42
C ALA A 109 -6.46 23.45 33.04
N VAL A 110 -5.90 22.36 33.57
CA VAL A 110 -6.66 21.40 34.39
C VAL A 110 -6.53 21.81 35.86
N ALA A 111 -7.67 21.93 36.55
CA ALA A 111 -7.75 22.31 37.95
C ALA A 111 -7.02 21.29 38.85
N GLY A 112 -5.81 21.63 39.25
CA GLY A 112 -4.96 20.87 40.18
C GLY A 112 -4.12 21.81 41.03
N GLY A 113 -3.66 21.34 42.18
CA GLY A 113 -2.84 22.09 43.13
C GLY A 113 -1.53 22.60 42.51
N ALA A 114 -1.03 23.69 43.06
CA ALA A 114 0.25 24.27 42.66
C ALA A 114 1.24 24.20 43.81
N VAL A 115 2.45 23.74 43.52
CA VAL A 115 3.58 23.82 44.46
C VAL A 115 4.49 24.97 44.09
N THR A 116 5.04 25.63 45.10
CA THR A 116 6.06 26.66 44.91
C THR A 116 7.43 26.05 45.11
N ILE A 117 8.31 26.21 44.11
CA ILE A 117 9.73 25.85 44.15
C ILE A 117 10.52 27.11 43.88
N ASN A 118 11.30 27.56 44.86
CA ASN A 118 12.14 28.76 44.74
C ASN A 118 11.37 30.01 44.21
N GLY A 119 10.12 30.18 44.66
CA GLY A 119 9.26 31.31 44.28
C GLY A 119 8.56 31.18 42.92
N GLN A 120 8.75 30.08 42.18
CA GLN A 120 8.04 29.76 40.94
C GLN A 120 6.97 28.69 41.19
N SER A 121 5.83 28.83 40.52
CA SER A 121 4.69 27.92 40.66
C SER A 121 4.76 26.79 39.64
N VAL A 122 4.74 25.54 40.12
CA VAL A 122 4.57 24.34 39.31
C VAL A 122 3.15 23.84 39.52
N GLY A 123 2.30 23.92 38.49
CA GLY A 123 0.88 23.62 38.57
C GLY A 123 0.48 22.27 37.96
N GLY A 124 -0.82 22.00 37.98
CA GLY A 124 -1.43 20.83 37.36
C GLY A 124 -1.14 19.52 38.11
N VAL A 125 -1.35 18.40 37.44
CA VAL A 125 -1.20 17.06 38.02
C VAL A 125 0.24 16.78 38.47
N PHE A 126 1.23 17.34 37.76
CA PHE A 126 2.63 17.26 38.20
C PHE A 126 2.85 18.07 39.49
N GLY A 127 2.22 19.24 39.62
CA GLY A 127 2.17 20.00 40.88
C GLY A 127 1.56 19.21 42.03
N ASP A 128 0.41 18.56 41.82
CA ASP A 128 -0.22 17.69 42.82
C ASP A 128 0.64 16.47 43.19
N THR A 129 1.34 15.89 42.21
CA THR A 129 2.30 14.81 42.42
C THR A 129 3.44 15.27 43.33
N LEU A 130 4.00 16.45 43.07
CA LEU A 130 5.04 17.04 43.91
C LEU A 130 4.51 17.38 45.30
N GLN A 131 3.28 17.88 45.43
CA GLN A 131 2.66 18.17 46.72
C GLN A 131 2.51 16.89 47.56
N ASN A 132 2.10 15.78 46.95
CA ASN A 132 1.99 14.48 47.64
C ASN A 132 3.36 13.87 47.98
N LEU A 133 4.38 14.07 47.13
CA LEU A 133 5.73 13.59 47.38
C LEU A 133 6.37 14.32 48.57
N PHE A 134 6.33 15.64 48.56
CA PHE A 134 6.99 16.49 49.55
C PHE A 134 6.10 16.79 50.77
N GLY A 135 4.80 16.51 50.69
CA GLY A 135 3.82 16.76 51.74
C GLY A 135 3.57 18.26 52.02
N SER A 136 3.95 19.15 51.10
CA SER A 136 3.87 20.60 51.26
C SER A 136 3.58 21.30 49.93
N THR A 137 2.85 22.42 49.97
CA THR A 137 2.63 23.31 48.83
C THR A 137 3.80 24.27 48.59
N ASN A 138 4.72 24.39 49.55
CA ASN A 138 5.96 25.14 49.41
C ASN A 138 7.12 24.18 49.65
N ILE A 139 7.90 23.89 48.61
CA ILE A 139 9.01 22.92 48.68
C ILE A 139 10.21 23.64 49.30
N ASP A 140 10.26 23.60 50.63
CA ASP A 140 11.33 24.14 51.45
C ASP A 140 12.28 23.04 51.95
N GLN A 141 13.34 23.45 52.65
CA GLN A 141 14.34 22.54 53.21
C GLN A 141 13.72 21.41 54.07
N SER A 142 12.67 21.71 54.85
CA SER A 142 12.07 20.71 55.75
C SER A 142 11.36 19.60 54.97
N ALA A 143 10.70 19.96 53.88
CA ALA A 143 10.05 19.02 52.99
C ALA A 143 11.07 18.15 52.24
N ILE A 144 12.18 18.75 51.79
CA ILE A 144 13.28 18.05 51.10
C ILE A 144 13.99 17.09 52.04
N ASP A 145 14.31 17.52 53.28
CA ASP A 145 14.97 16.67 54.28
C ASP A 145 14.11 15.45 54.65
N LYS A 146 12.78 15.61 54.70
CA LYS A 146 11.85 14.50 54.96
C LYS A 146 11.89 13.48 53.82
N VAL A 147 11.84 13.93 52.57
CA VAL A 147 11.95 13.04 51.41
C VAL A 147 13.31 12.34 51.39
N ALA A 148 14.40 13.05 51.69
CA ALA A 148 15.76 12.48 51.75
C ALA A 148 15.86 11.32 52.76
N GLN A 149 15.33 11.51 53.97
CA GLN A 149 15.27 10.45 54.99
C GLN A 149 14.45 9.25 54.52
N ASP A 150 13.31 9.54 53.91
CA ASP A 150 12.35 8.55 53.40
C ASP A 150 12.91 7.67 52.29
N ILE A 151 13.85 8.18 51.48
CA ILE A 151 14.54 7.42 50.42
C ILE A 151 15.89 6.82 50.88
N GLY A 152 16.30 7.09 52.12
CA GLY A 152 17.48 6.51 52.75
C GLY A 152 18.80 7.23 52.46
N VAL A 153 18.76 8.54 52.16
CA VAL A 153 19.98 9.37 51.99
C VAL A 153 20.05 10.52 52.98
N THR A 154 21.28 10.90 53.32
CA THR A 154 21.62 12.05 54.16
C THR A 154 22.50 13.00 53.38
N CYS A 155 22.05 14.26 53.22
CA CYS A 155 22.85 15.31 52.61
C CYS A 155 23.97 15.77 53.58
N ASN A 156 25.23 15.75 53.14
CA ASN A 156 26.40 16.08 53.97
C ASN A 156 26.37 17.49 54.61
N THR A 157 25.62 18.44 54.01
CA THR A 157 25.50 19.84 54.48
C THR A 157 24.04 20.27 54.68
N GLY A 158 23.12 19.31 54.86
CA GLY A 158 21.67 19.54 54.84
C GLY A 158 21.12 19.64 53.41
N CYS A 159 19.88 19.16 53.17
CA CYS A 159 19.27 19.23 51.85
C CYS A 159 18.56 20.58 51.66
N ASN A 160 19.33 21.67 51.52
CA ASN A 160 18.77 23.04 51.53
C ASN A 160 17.95 23.36 50.28
N ASN A 161 18.17 22.62 49.19
CA ASN A 161 17.46 22.78 47.92
C ASN A 161 17.43 21.44 47.14
N LEU A 162 16.64 21.38 46.06
CA LEU A 162 16.51 20.17 45.25
C LEU A 162 17.83 19.71 44.58
N GLY A 163 18.79 20.62 44.36
CA GLY A 163 20.13 20.28 43.87
C GLY A 163 21.00 19.58 44.92
N ASP A 164 20.80 19.89 46.21
CA ASP A 164 21.48 19.17 47.29
C ASP A 164 20.96 17.72 47.38
N LEU A 165 19.63 17.55 47.23
CA LEU A 165 19.00 16.23 47.15
C LEU A 165 19.46 15.45 45.90
N ALA A 166 19.54 16.11 44.75
CA ALA A 166 20.08 15.53 43.52
C ALA A 166 21.49 14.97 43.73
N THR A 167 22.37 15.76 44.33
CA THR A 167 23.75 15.35 44.64
C THR A 167 23.77 14.14 45.60
N ALA A 168 22.82 14.05 46.53
CA ALA A 168 22.74 12.95 47.48
C ALA A 168 22.28 11.62 46.85
N ILE A 169 21.51 11.67 45.76
CA ILE A 169 21.02 10.47 45.05
C ILE A 169 21.89 10.06 43.85
N GLN A 170 22.93 10.83 43.53
CA GLN A 170 23.84 10.57 42.41
C GLN A 170 24.43 9.15 42.44
N GLY A 171 24.47 8.51 41.26
CA GLY A 171 24.99 7.15 41.10
C GLY A 171 24.12 6.05 41.73
N ASN A 172 22.89 6.38 42.14
CA ASN A 172 21.92 5.47 42.78
C ASN A 172 22.51 4.67 43.96
N GLN A 173 23.36 5.33 44.76
CA GLN A 173 23.96 4.68 45.92
C GLN A 173 22.86 4.22 46.88
N ASN A 174 22.94 2.97 47.34
CA ASN A 174 21.96 2.31 48.21
C ASN A 174 20.53 2.19 47.64
N GLY A 175 20.34 2.36 46.32
CA GLY A 175 19.00 2.31 45.71
C GLY A 175 18.15 3.57 45.95
N ALA A 176 18.76 4.66 46.41
CA ALA A 176 18.05 5.89 46.78
C ALA A 176 17.28 6.52 45.60
N ALA A 177 17.83 6.46 44.39
CA ALA A 177 17.13 6.96 43.21
C ALA A 177 15.96 6.05 42.80
N GLU A 178 16.10 4.73 42.97
CA GLU A 178 14.98 3.79 42.79
C GLU A 178 13.86 4.03 43.82
N ASN A 179 14.23 4.27 45.08
CA ASN A 179 13.27 4.60 46.14
C ASN A 179 12.55 5.92 45.87
N LEU A 180 13.27 6.93 45.36
CA LEU A 180 12.68 8.20 44.94
C LEU A 180 11.70 8.00 43.77
N LYS A 181 12.09 7.20 42.77
CA LYS A 181 11.23 6.82 41.64
C LYS A 181 9.92 6.21 42.13
N ASN A 182 10.00 5.21 43.01
CA ASN A 182 8.83 4.52 43.55
C ASN A 182 7.93 5.48 44.34
N LYS A 183 8.50 6.35 45.18
CA LYS A 183 7.73 7.38 45.90
C LYS A 183 7.09 8.41 44.98
N LEU A 184 7.75 8.78 43.89
CA LEU A 184 7.21 9.69 42.89
C LEU A 184 6.00 9.07 42.16
N ILE A 185 6.05 7.77 41.87
CA ILE A 185 4.93 7.00 41.32
C ILE A 185 3.77 6.90 42.33
N ASP A 186 4.07 6.61 43.60
CA ASP A 186 3.06 6.54 44.67
C ASP A 186 2.39 7.91 44.89
N ALA A 187 3.17 8.98 44.86
CA ALA A 187 2.67 10.34 44.97
C ALA A 187 1.78 10.72 43.77
N ALA A 188 2.14 10.28 42.55
CA ALA A 188 1.32 10.48 41.37
C ALA A 188 -0.01 9.71 41.45
N ASN A 189 0.03 8.45 41.91
CA ASN A 189 -1.18 7.65 42.15
C ASN A 189 -2.08 8.33 43.21
N ALA A 190 -1.49 8.84 44.29
CA ALA A 190 -2.21 9.57 45.34
C ALA A 190 -2.81 10.89 44.84
N ALA A 191 -2.15 11.55 43.89
CA ALA A 191 -2.65 12.75 43.21
C ALA A 191 -3.80 12.47 42.22
N GLY A 192 -4.16 11.20 41.97
CA GLY A 192 -5.11 10.84 40.92
C GLY A 192 -4.55 11.09 39.52
N ALA A 193 -3.23 11.00 39.35
CA ALA A 193 -2.59 11.24 38.07
C ALA A 193 -3.07 10.28 36.99
N PRO A 194 -3.17 10.73 35.73
CA PRO A 194 -3.56 9.86 34.63
C PRO A 194 -2.52 8.75 34.44
N PRO A 195 -2.92 7.55 33.95
CA PRO A 195 -2.01 6.44 33.66
C PRO A 195 -0.81 6.82 32.79
N LEU A 196 -0.95 7.87 31.97
CA LEU A 196 0.12 8.44 31.18
C LEU A 196 1.27 8.96 32.04
N LEU A 197 0.98 9.76 33.08
CA LEU A 197 2.04 10.32 33.94
C LEU A 197 2.72 9.21 34.74
N THR A 198 1.96 8.28 35.30
CA THR A 198 2.53 7.17 36.09
C THR A 198 3.33 6.20 35.22
N GLY A 199 2.91 5.96 33.97
CA GLY A 199 3.68 5.19 32.99
C GLY A 199 4.98 5.85 32.56
N ILE A 200 4.98 7.17 32.37
CA ILE A 200 6.18 7.97 32.11
C ILE A 200 7.14 7.90 33.30
N LEU A 201 6.64 8.16 34.51
CA LEU A 201 7.43 8.09 35.74
C LEU A 201 8.03 6.69 35.96
N GLY A 202 7.26 5.63 35.66
CA GLY A 202 7.72 4.25 35.69
C GLY A 202 8.82 3.92 34.67
N SER A 203 8.87 4.68 33.57
CA SER A 203 9.85 4.48 32.49
C SER A 203 11.15 5.26 32.69
N ILE A 204 11.21 6.21 33.64
CA ILE A 204 12.43 6.97 33.95
C ILE A 204 13.52 6.03 34.46
N ASP A 205 14.73 6.16 33.91
CA ASP A 205 15.92 5.52 34.47
C ASP A 205 16.28 6.22 35.80
N PRO A 206 16.40 5.48 36.92
CA PRO A 206 16.78 6.05 38.21
C PRO A 206 18.05 6.92 38.16
N SER A 207 18.97 6.61 37.24
CA SER A 207 20.21 7.39 37.06
C SER A 207 20.01 8.79 36.47
N GLY A 208 18.83 9.13 35.94
CA GLY A 208 18.49 10.47 35.44
C GLY A 208 17.68 11.33 36.42
N LEU A 209 17.34 10.80 37.61
CA LEU A 209 16.53 11.52 38.60
C LEU A 209 17.30 12.64 39.31
N ASP A 210 18.61 12.50 39.48
CA ASP A 210 19.46 13.56 40.04
C ASP A 210 19.52 14.77 39.10
N GLU A 211 19.70 14.50 37.80
CA GLU A 211 19.68 15.57 36.81
C GLU A 211 18.28 16.22 36.78
N LEU A 212 17.19 15.44 36.88
CA LEU A 212 15.81 15.96 36.88
C LEU A 212 15.56 16.90 38.07
N LEU A 213 15.96 16.49 39.27
CA LEU A 213 15.89 17.33 40.46
C LEU A 213 16.70 18.63 40.30
N THR A 214 17.84 18.54 39.60
CA THR A 214 18.68 19.70 39.28
C THR A 214 18.03 20.64 38.28
N SER A 215 17.33 20.13 37.27
CA SER A 215 16.67 20.95 36.24
C SER A 215 15.45 21.70 36.81
N ILE A 216 14.68 21.06 37.69
CA ILE A 216 13.50 21.68 38.31
C ILE A 216 13.80 22.55 39.55
N LYS A 217 15.06 22.63 40.01
CA LYS A 217 15.44 23.33 41.27
C LYS A 217 15.01 24.80 41.33
N ASN A 218 14.90 25.43 40.16
CA ASN A 218 14.49 26.84 40.03
C ASN A 218 12.97 27.01 39.82
N GLY A 219 12.21 25.91 39.86
CA GLY A 219 10.76 25.86 39.65
C GLY A 219 10.29 26.17 38.23
N LYS A 220 11.22 26.29 37.27
CA LYS A 220 10.91 26.30 35.84
C LYS A 220 10.91 24.85 35.33
N VAL A 221 9.75 24.36 34.91
CA VAL A 221 9.57 22.98 34.46
C VAL A 221 9.11 22.99 33.01
N ASP A 222 10.05 22.82 32.08
CA ASP A 222 9.75 22.64 30.66
C ASP A 222 9.83 21.15 30.32
N PHE A 223 8.91 20.65 29.50
CA PHE A 223 8.88 19.23 29.09
C PHE A 223 10.17 18.81 28.36
N GLN A 224 10.77 19.74 27.62
CA GLN A 224 12.02 19.53 26.88
C GLN A 224 13.20 19.31 27.85
N ASP A 225 13.24 20.09 28.93
CA ASP A 225 14.22 19.96 30.00
C ASP A 225 14.01 18.61 30.70
N ILE A 226 12.77 18.21 30.99
CA ILE A 226 12.49 16.89 31.59
C ILE A 226 13.01 15.76 30.69
N ILE A 227 12.60 15.67 29.42
CA ILE A 227 13.01 14.58 28.53
C ILE A 227 14.53 14.56 28.31
N SER A 228 15.17 15.72 28.16
CA SER A 228 16.63 15.79 27.99
C SER A 228 17.42 15.33 29.19
N THR A 229 16.77 15.31 30.36
CA THR A 229 17.39 15.04 31.64
C THR A 229 17.11 13.62 32.17
N VAL A 230 15.89 13.11 32.00
CA VAL A 230 15.52 11.74 32.45
C VAL A 230 15.89 10.64 31.45
N GLY A 231 16.39 11.00 30.28
CA GLY A 231 16.58 10.06 29.17
C GLY A 231 15.25 9.64 28.53
N GLY A 232 15.28 8.58 27.73
CA GLY A 232 14.13 8.18 26.93
C GLY A 232 12.86 7.88 27.74
N ILE A 233 11.75 8.53 27.38
CA ILE A 233 10.44 8.35 27.99
C ILE A 233 9.61 7.38 27.15
N THR A 234 9.12 6.29 27.74
CA THR A 234 8.14 5.42 27.07
C THR A 234 6.72 5.85 27.41
N ILE A 235 5.97 6.17 26.36
CA ILE A 235 4.56 6.50 26.42
C ILE A 235 3.77 5.21 26.19
N PRO A 236 3.12 4.64 27.23
CA PRO A 236 2.41 3.37 27.10
C PRO A 236 1.16 3.49 26.22
N LYS A 237 0.89 2.43 25.45
CA LYS A 237 -0.33 2.32 24.64
C LYS A 237 -1.56 2.13 25.54
N GLY A 238 -2.68 2.76 25.20
CA GLY A 238 -3.95 2.66 25.92
C GLY A 238 -4.08 3.55 27.14
N ALA A 239 -3.10 4.39 27.44
CA ALA A 239 -3.12 5.27 28.61
C ALA A 239 -4.00 6.52 28.41
N ASP A 240 -4.16 6.98 27.17
CA ASP A 240 -4.92 8.19 26.81
C ASP A 240 -5.28 8.17 25.31
N SER A 241 -6.47 8.65 24.95
CA SER A 241 -6.98 8.59 23.56
C SER A 241 -6.23 9.47 22.56
N ASP A 242 -5.77 10.65 22.98
CA ASP A 242 -5.05 11.56 22.09
C ASP A 242 -3.60 11.08 21.90
N ILE A 243 -3.06 10.42 22.93
CA ILE A 243 -1.79 9.71 22.86
C ILE A 243 -1.91 8.49 21.95
N ASP A 244 -2.95 7.68 22.06
CA ASP A 244 -3.16 6.54 21.18
C ASP A 244 -3.28 6.97 19.71
N GLN A 245 -3.90 8.12 19.45
CA GLN A 245 -3.94 8.71 18.11
C GLN A 245 -2.54 9.10 17.62
N LEU A 246 -1.72 9.68 18.50
CA LEU A 246 -0.33 10.02 18.20
C LEU A 246 0.53 8.77 17.97
N LEU A 247 0.39 7.73 18.80
CA LEU A 247 1.05 6.43 18.65
C LEU A 247 0.69 5.80 17.30
N SER A 248 -0.60 5.80 16.97
CA SER A 248 -1.07 5.31 15.68
C SER A 248 -0.47 6.12 14.52
N ALA A 249 -0.38 7.44 14.62
CA ALA A 249 0.23 8.27 13.59
C ALA A 249 1.70 7.91 13.34
N PHE A 250 2.47 7.61 14.39
CA PHE A 250 3.86 7.16 14.25
C PHE A 250 3.99 5.76 13.67
N GLU A 251 3.19 4.81 14.13
CA GLU A 251 3.15 3.46 13.56
C GLU A 251 2.78 3.49 12.06
N THR A 252 1.79 4.29 11.69
CA THR A 252 1.36 4.49 10.30
C THR A 252 2.46 5.11 9.46
N MET A 253 3.15 6.13 9.98
CA MET A 253 4.27 6.74 9.26
C MET A 253 5.43 5.76 9.08
N GLN A 254 5.74 4.93 10.07
CA GLN A 254 6.76 3.89 9.93
C GLN A 254 6.38 2.85 8.86
N LYS A 255 5.11 2.40 8.85
CA LYS A 255 4.61 1.50 7.80
C LYS A 255 4.67 2.14 6.41
N ALA A 256 4.37 3.42 6.31
CA ALA A 256 4.48 4.16 5.06
C ALA A 256 5.93 4.31 4.60
N ILE A 257 6.87 4.53 5.52
CA ILE A 257 8.30 4.55 5.24
C ILE A 257 8.77 3.23 4.63
N GLU A 258 8.27 2.12 5.17
CA GLU A 258 8.60 0.78 4.67
C GLU A 258 7.94 0.47 3.33
N SER A 259 6.68 0.87 3.17
CA SER A 259 5.91 0.61 1.95
C SER A 259 4.81 1.63 1.80
N ASN A 260 4.86 2.41 0.71
CA ASN A 260 3.85 3.40 0.38
C ASN A 260 3.56 3.37 -1.13
N GLU A 261 2.30 3.49 -1.49
CA GLU A 261 1.86 3.56 -2.88
C GLU A 261 0.52 4.28 -3.01
N ILE A 262 0.39 5.09 -4.07
CA ILE A 262 -0.90 5.46 -4.64
C ILE A 262 -0.88 5.03 -6.10
N SER A 263 -1.87 4.23 -6.48
CA SER A 263 -2.06 3.76 -7.85
C SER A 263 -3.46 4.13 -8.34
N ILE A 264 -3.49 4.77 -9.52
CA ILE A 264 -4.70 5.16 -10.22
C ILE A 264 -4.66 4.49 -11.59
N ILE A 265 -5.69 3.71 -11.88
CA ILE A 265 -5.81 2.97 -13.14
C ILE A 265 -7.14 3.33 -13.77
N SER A 266 -7.13 3.75 -15.02
CA SER A 266 -8.33 3.89 -15.83
C SER A 266 -8.20 3.05 -17.07
N GLN A 267 -9.17 2.16 -17.29
CA GLN A 267 -9.21 1.31 -18.47
C GLN A 267 -10.58 1.45 -19.10
N ASN A 268 -10.58 2.04 -20.29
CA ASN A 268 -11.79 2.32 -21.03
C ASN A 268 -11.70 1.65 -22.39
N GLY A 269 -12.85 1.40 -23.01
CA GLY A 269 -12.86 0.77 -24.30
C GLY A 269 -14.16 0.90 -25.05
N LEU A 270 -14.04 0.83 -26.37
CA LEU A 270 -15.12 0.59 -27.32
C LEU A 270 -14.74 -0.64 -28.14
N VAL A 271 -15.66 -1.59 -28.26
CA VAL A 271 -15.44 -2.82 -29.03
C VAL A 271 -16.61 -3.09 -29.95
N LEU A 272 -16.29 -3.57 -31.15
CA LEU A 272 -17.25 -4.06 -32.14
C LEU A 272 -16.81 -5.45 -32.56
N GLN A 273 -17.68 -6.43 -32.34
CA GLN A 273 -17.55 -7.79 -32.85
C GLN A 273 -18.55 -7.97 -33.98
N ILE A 274 -18.07 -8.42 -35.14
CA ILE A 274 -18.87 -8.85 -36.28
C ILE A 274 -18.95 -10.37 -36.25
N GLY A 275 -20.18 -10.87 -36.11
CA GLY A 275 -20.47 -12.29 -36.03
C GLY A 275 -19.95 -13.11 -37.22
N GLY A 276 -19.54 -14.35 -36.91
CA GLY A 276 -19.22 -15.37 -37.91
C GLY A 276 -20.47 -15.94 -38.58
N ARG A 277 -20.33 -16.56 -39.76
CA ARG A 277 -21.47 -17.21 -40.44
C ARG A 277 -21.72 -18.59 -39.85
N GLN A 278 -22.98 -19.00 -39.68
CA GLN A 278 -23.30 -20.35 -39.24
C GLN A 278 -22.77 -21.41 -40.22
N PRO A 279 -22.34 -22.59 -39.74
CA PRO A 279 -21.99 -23.71 -40.60
C PRO A 279 -23.21 -24.10 -41.44
N THR A 280 -23.01 -24.42 -42.71
CA THR A 280 -24.06 -25.00 -43.56
C THR A 280 -23.67 -26.41 -43.93
N ARG A 281 -24.51 -27.39 -43.59
CA ARG A 281 -24.38 -28.75 -44.11
C ARG A 281 -24.82 -28.74 -45.58
N LYS A 282 -23.90 -29.02 -46.50
CA LYS A 282 -24.25 -29.34 -47.88
C LYS A 282 -24.52 -30.83 -47.98
N ILE A 283 -25.73 -31.18 -48.43
CA ILE A 283 -26.06 -32.54 -48.87
C ILE A 283 -26.03 -32.47 -50.39
N GLU A 284 -24.98 -33.02 -51.00
CA GLU A 284 -24.93 -33.19 -52.45
C GLU A 284 -25.29 -34.67 -52.73
N ALA A 285 -26.39 -34.86 -53.45
CA ALA A 285 -26.79 -36.17 -53.94
C ALA A 285 -26.24 -36.31 -55.34
N ASP A 286 -25.18 -37.11 -55.51
CA ASP A 286 -24.79 -37.54 -56.83
C ASP A 286 -25.92 -38.42 -57.37
N GLY A 287 -26.44 -38.07 -58.55
CA GLY A 287 -27.68 -38.59 -59.15
C GLY A 287 -27.73 -40.10 -59.45
N ILE A 288 -26.95 -40.91 -58.73
CA ILE A 288 -26.85 -42.38 -58.76
C ILE A 288 -27.16 -43.01 -57.38
N GLY A 289 -27.62 -42.24 -56.39
CA GLY A 289 -28.19 -42.78 -55.15
C GLY A 289 -27.21 -42.96 -53.98
N GLU A 290 -25.97 -42.47 -54.12
CA GLU A 290 -25.03 -42.37 -53.01
C GLU A 290 -25.15 -40.97 -52.37
N VAL A 291 -25.60 -40.92 -51.10
CA VAL A 291 -25.68 -39.68 -50.32
C VAL A 291 -24.34 -39.49 -49.62
N THR A 292 -23.43 -38.76 -50.24
CA THR A 292 -22.14 -38.38 -49.65
C THR A 292 -22.35 -37.14 -48.78
N VAL A 293 -22.39 -37.33 -47.45
CA VAL A 293 -22.36 -36.22 -46.50
C VAL A 293 -20.93 -35.68 -46.46
N GLN A 294 -20.61 -34.67 -47.28
CA GLN A 294 -19.35 -33.94 -47.12
C GLN A 294 -19.35 -33.15 -45.81
N GLU A 295 -18.19 -33.12 -45.15
CA GLU A 295 -18.00 -32.44 -43.88
C GLU A 295 -18.44 -30.96 -43.95
N SER A 296 -19.06 -30.51 -42.86
CA SER A 296 -19.58 -29.17 -42.66
C SER A 296 -18.53 -28.12 -43.01
N ASP A 297 -18.85 -27.17 -43.90
CA ASP A 297 -18.13 -25.89 -43.94
C ASP A 297 -18.22 -25.30 -42.53
N ASN A 298 -17.08 -25.14 -41.84
CA ASN A 298 -17.03 -24.64 -40.46
C ASN A 298 -17.54 -23.17 -40.34
N GLY A 299 -17.85 -22.56 -41.48
CA GLY A 299 -18.33 -21.19 -41.58
C GLY A 299 -17.19 -20.20 -41.33
N ARG A 300 -17.46 -18.92 -41.62
CA ARG A 300 -16.50 -17.85 -41.31
C ARG A 300 -16.45 -17.64 -39.80
N GLY A 301 -15.24 -17.55 -39.22
CA GLY A 301 -15.05 -17.11 -37.84
C GLY A 301 -15.53 -15.68 -37.60
N ALA A 302 -15.52 -15.23 -36.35
CA ALA A 302 -15.88 -13.86 -36.01
C ALA A 302 -14.64 -12.96 -36.01
N VAL A 303 -14.85 -11.69 -36.34
CA VAL A 303 -13.82 -10.65 -36.32
C VAL A 303 -14.25 -9.59 -35.30
N ALA A 304 -13.29 -9.05 -34.54
CA ALA A 304 -13.56 -7.92 -33.67
C ALA A 304 -12.49 -6.84 -33.82
N ILE A 305 -12.88 -5.60 -33.56
CA ILE A 305 -12.00 -4.44 -33.43
C ILE A 305 -12.29 -3.73 -32.11
N GLY A 306 -11.24 -3.23 -31.47
CA GLY A 306 -11.35 -2.45 -30.24
C GLY A 306 -10.56 -1.15 -30.33
N ILE A 307 -10.97 -0.16 -29.54
CA ILE A 307 -10.20 1.04 -29.21
C ILE A 307 -10.18 1.12 -27.69
N LEU A 308 -9.02 0.91 -27.09
CA LEU A 308 -8.86 0.71 -25.65
C LEU A 308 -7.90 1.76 -25.05
N PRO A 309 -8.38 2.98 -24.79
CA PRO A 309 -7.59 4.01 -24.09
C PRO A 309 -7.46 3.69 -22.60
N GLN A 310 -6.22 3.71 -22.12
CA GLN A 310 -5.85 3.30 -20.76
C GLN A 310 -4.84 4.29 -20.17
N VAL A 311 -4.96 4.53 -18.87
CA VAL A 311 -4.02 5.33 -18.09
C VAL A 311 -3.68 4.56 -16.83
N PHE A 312 -2.39 4.47 -16.54
CA PHE A 312 -1.86 3.86 -15.32
C PHE A 312 -0.91 4.86 -14.70
N ALA A 313 -1.18 5.26 -13.45
CA ALA A 313 -0.32 6.13 -12.68
C ALA A 313 -0.02 5.44 -11.34
N SER A 314 1.25 5.29 -11.01
CA SER A 314 1.70 4.72 -9.75
C SER A 314 2.74 5.64 -9.15
N ILE A 315 2.56 6.04 -7.89
CA ILE A 315 3.48 6.88 -7.14
C ILE A 315 3.80 6.18 -5.83
N SER A 316 5.08 6.11 -5.51
CA SER A 316 5.63 5.52 -4.29
C SER A 316 6.92 6.24 -3.94
N ALA A 317 7.44 6.05 -2.73
CA ALA A 317 8.67 6.69 -2.27
C ALA A 317 9.62 5.63 -1.74
N GLU A 318 10.83 5.58 -2.29
CA GLU A 318 11.93 4.82 -1.73
C GLU A 318 12.62 5.69 -0.68
N ILE A 319 12.42 5.32 0.59
CA ILE A 319 13.07 5.98 1.70
C ILE A 319 14.52 5.48 1.79
N ASN A 320 15.48 6.40 1.81
CA ASN A 320 16.90 6.07 1.97
C ASN A 320 17.11 5.21 3.21
N SER A 321 17.77 4.06 3.04
CA SER A 321 17.95 3.06 4.10
C SER A 321 18.71 3.56 5.33
N LYS A 322 19.54 4.61 5.18
CA LYS A 322 20.26 5.28 6.26
C LYS A 322 19.40 6.30 7.01
N HIS A 323 18.41 6.90 6.34
CA HIS A 323 17.55 7.96 6.86
C HIS A 323 16.13 7.45 7.13
N ARG A 324 16.01 6.40 7.96
CA ARG A 324 14.71 5.78 8.32
C ARG A 324 14.27 6.07 9.75
N ARG A 325 15.13 6.71 10.55
CA ARG A 325 14.82 7.01 11.95
C ARG A 325 13.98 8.27 12.01
N LEU A 326 12.98 8.25 12.87
CA LEU A 326 12.14 9.41 13.08
C LEU A 326 12.75 10.28 14.16
N ILE A 327 13.65 11.16 13.75
CA ILE A 327 14.30 12.11 14.65
C ILE A 327 13.79 13.50 14.31
N VAL A 328 13.22 14.18 15.29
CA VAL A 328 12.68 15.53 15.15
C VAL A 328 13.53 16.49 15.98
N GLY A 329 13.92 17.61 15.38
CA GLY A 329 14.51 18.73 16.11
C GLY A 329 13.42 19.58 16.76
N ILE A 330 13.56 19.87 18.04
CA ILE A 330 12.65 20.70 18.84
C ILE A 330 13.43 21.81 19.54
N GLY A 331 12.75 22.87 19.97
CA GLY A 331 13.37 23.99 20.70
C GLY A 331 13.08 25.34 20.06
N ALA A 332 13.10 26.40 20.87
CA ALA A 332 12.88 27.76 20.40
C ALA A 332 14.00 28.19 19.46
N GLY A 333 13.66 28.52 18.20
CA GLY A 333 14.65 28.88 17.19
C GLY A 333 15.38 27.68 16.54
N CYS A 334 14.87 26.46 16.75
CA CYS A 334 15.36 25.27 16.07
C CYS A 334 15.18 25.40 14.55
N ASP A 335 16.30 25.31 13.83
CA ASP A 335 16.30 25.24 12.36
C ASP A 335 16.37 23.78 11.93
N ILE A 336 15.24 23.24 11.49
CA ILE A 336 15.12 21.85 11.02
C ILE A 336 16.00 21.52 9.79
N LYS A 337 16.48 22.53 9.04
CA LYS A 337 17.35 22.30 7.88
C LYS A 337 18.78 22.05 8.30
N THR A 338 19.28 22.86 9.22
CA THR A 338 20.68 22.81 9.67
C THR A 338 20.84 21.98 10.95
N GLY A 339 19.76 21.76 11.70
CA GLY A 339 19.78 21.21 13.05
C GLY A 339 20.29 22.20 14.10
N ASN A 340 20.48 23.48 13.77
CA ASN A 340 21.02 24.46 14.69
C ASN A 340 19.98 24.84 15.76
N ASN A 341 20.43 25.02 17.00
CA ASN A 341 19.60 25.34 18.17
C ASN A 341 18.46 24.34 18.41
N CYS A 342 18.66 23.08 18.04
CA CYS A 342 17.69 22.02 18.23
C CYS A 342 18.14 21.03 19.32
N THR A 343 17.20 20.62 20.15
CA THR A 343 17.27 19.35 20.89
C THR A 343 16.64 18.28 20.03
N PHE A 344 17.26 17.12 19.90
CA PHE A 344 16.81 16.06 19.00
C PHE A 344 16.13 14.95 19.77
N ILE A 345 14.90 14.64 19.39
CA ILE A 345 14.12 13.53 19.95
C ILE A 345 13.90 12.49 18.86
N GLU A 346 14.26 11.24 19.16
CA GLU A 346 13.91 10.08 18.37
C GLU A 346 12.64 9.43 18.90
N ALA A 347 11.67 9.23 18.02
CA ALA A 347 10.45 8.48 18.28
C ALA A 347 10.64 7.01 17.83
N LYS A 348 10.65 6.09 18.80
CA LYS A 348 10.84 4.65 18.62
C LYS A 348 9.55 3.92 19.02
N PRO A 349 8.69 3.53 18.06
CA PRO A 349 7.52 2.71 18.37
C PRO A 349 7.96 1.29 18.80
N GLY A 350 7.27 0.74 19.80
CA GLY A 350 7.50 -0.60 20.35
C GLY A 350 6.18 -1.30 20.69
N GLY A 351 6.24 -2.58 21.07
CA GLY A 351 5.04 -3.36 21.39
C GLY A 351 4.21 -2.80 22.55
N ASP A 352 4.89 -2.14 23.50
CA ASP A 352 4.29 -1.62 24.73
C ASP A 352 3.95 -0.11 24.68
N GLY A 353 4.28 0.59 23.58
CA GLY A 353 4.11 2.05 23.48
C GLY A 353 5.07 2.74 22.51
N LEU A 354 5.28 4.05 22.68
CA LEU A 354 6.27 4.85 21.94
C LEU A 354 7.33 5.38 22.89
N THR A 355 8.58 5.02 22.65
CA THR A 355 9.72 5.60 23.36
C THR A 355 10.17 6.87 22.64
N LEU A 356 10.16 7.99 23.35
CA LEU A 356 10.75 9.26 22.93
C LEU A 356 12.11 9.40 23.60
N ASP A 357 13.18 9.36 22.83
CA ASP A 357 14.55 9.32 23.34
C ASP A 357 15.34 10.54 22.88
N VAL A 358 16.06 11.21 23.78
CA VAL A 358 16.95 12.29 23.36
C VAL A 358 18.18 11.69 22.70
N VAL A 359 18.39 12.07 21.45
CA VAL A 359 19.46 11.50 20.64
C VAL A 359 20.81 11.78 21.30
N ASN A 360 21.53 10.71 21.61
CA ASN A 360 22.82 10.73 22.31
C ASN A 360 22.80 11.43 23.67
N GLY A 361 21.68 11.39 24.41
CA GLY A 361 21.60 11.91 25.78
C GLY A 361 21.96 13.39 25.92
N GLY A 362 21.68 14.21 24.89
CA GLY A 362 22.00 15.64 24.89
C GLY A 362 23.47 15.98 24.62
N THR A 363 24.33 15.01 24.31
CA THR A 363 25.72 15.28 23.91
C THR A 363 25.79 15.97 22.54
N GLY A 364 26.88 16.69 22.27
CA GLY A 364 27.07 17.54 21.07
C GLY A 364 26.98 16.81 19.69
N ASN A 365 26.82 15.49 19.68
CA ASN A 365 26.68 14.67 18.47
C ASN A 365 25.21 14.48 18.02
N GLY A 366 24.22 14.98 18.76
CA GLY A 366 22.80 14.87 18.36
C GLY A 366 22.51 15.45 16.96
N GLN A 367 23.14 16.58 16.64
CA GLN A 367 23.01 17.23 15.32
C GLN A 367 23.57 16.36 14.19
N SER A 368 24.72 15.73 14.39
CA SER A 368 25.30 14.83 13.37
C SER A 368 24.41 13.61 13.12
N GLU A 369 23.78 13.08 14.16
CA GLU A 369 22.91 11.91 14.07
C GLU A 369 21.57 12.24 13.38
N TYR A 370 21.00 13.41 13.69
CA TYR A 370 19.85 13.94 12.99
C TYR A 370 20.12 14.11 11.49
N LEU A 371 21.24 14.73 11.12
CA LEU A 371 21.61 14.95 9.72
C LEU A 371 21.94 13.64 8.98
N SER A 372 22.46 12.63 9.68
CA SER A 372 22.90 11.36 9.07
C SER A 372 21.83 10.28 9.01
N SER A 373 20.78 10.38 9.84
CA SER A 373 19.83 9.28 10.02
C SER A 373 18.34 9.65 10.15
N SER A 374 18.01 10.93 10.30
CA SER A 374 16.60 11.36 10.33
C SER A 374 15.94 11.23 8.96
N ILE A 375 14.71 10.73 8.92
CA ILE A 375 13.89 10.82 7.71
C ILE A 375 13.69 12.27 7.22
N LEU A 376 13.79 13.27 8.08
CA LEU A 376 13.55 14.65 7.65
C LEU A 376 14.71 15.23 6.81
N THR A 377 15.92 14.72 7.01
CA THR A 377 17.17 15.24 6.41
C THR A 377 17.68 14.38 5.26
N GLY A 378 17.12 13.18 5.12
CA GLY A 378 17.44 12.26 4.04
C GLY A 378 17.00 12.79 2.68
N LYS A 379 17.78 12.44 1.65
CA LYS A 379 17.30 12.51 0.26
C LYS A 379 16.52 11.24 -0.03
N HIS A 380 15.20 11.36 -0.11
CA HIS A 380 14.27 10.29 -0.45
C HIS A 380 13.94 10.36 -1.92
N THR A 381 13.85 9.21 -2.59
CA THR A 381 13.57 9.18 -4.03
C THR A 381 12.11 8.81 -4.23
N PRO A 382 11.22 9.75 -4.57
CA PRO A 382 9.89 9.42 -5.03
C PRO A 382 10.00 8.70 -6.37
N TYR A 383 9.39 7.53 -6.52
CA TYR A 383 9.23 6.83 -7.78
C TYR A 383 7.77 6.97 -8.24
N GLY A 384 7.58 7.84 -9.22
CA GLY A 384 6.33 7.98 -9.96
C GLY A 384 6.49 7.43 -11.37
N VAL A 385 5.54 6.63 -11.84
CA VAL A 385 5.43 6.23 -13.25
C VAL A 385 4.01 6.50 -13.71
N VAL A 386 3.90 7.27 -14.79
CA VAL A 386 2.63 7.50 -15.50
C VAL A 386 2.77 6.93 -16.89
N LEU A 387 1.84 6.06 -17.27
CA LEU A 387 1.75 5.40 -18.56
C LEU A 387 0.36 5.63 -19.13
N GLY A 388 0.26 6.42 -20.20
CA GLY A 388 -0.93 6.51 -21.03
C GLY A 388 -0.74 5.68 -22.29
N LEU A 389 -1.72 4.85 -22.65
CA LEU A 389 -1.68 4.08 -23.89
C LEU A 389 -3.05 3.89 -24.51
N VAL A 390 -3.07 3.76 -25.83
CA VAL A 390 -4.26 3.39 -26.61
C VAL A 390 -3.92 2.10 -27.34
N GLU A 391 -4.59 1.01 -27.01
CA GLU A 391 -4.51 -0.24 -27.77
C GLU A 391 -5.63 -0.30 -28.82
N ILE A 392 -5.27 -0.63 -30.05
CA ILE A 392 -6.21 -0.90 -31.14
C ILE A 392 -6.02 -2.35 -31.58
N PRO A 393 -6.67 -3.32 -30.89
CA PRO A 393 -6.66 -4.71 -31.30
C PRO A 393 -7.59 -4.97 -32.49
N ILE A 394 -7.15 -5.82 -33.40
CA ILE A 394 -7.98 -6.46 -34.43
C ILE A 394 -7.86 -7.95 -34.22
N ALA A 395 -8.97 -8.61 -33.93
CA ALA A 395 -8.97 -10.00 -33.52
C ALA A 395 -9.82 -10.88 -34.44
N TYR A 396 -9.40 -12.13 -34.58
CA TYR A 396 -10.13 -13.17 -35.28
C TYR A 396 -10.23 -14.41 -34.40
N GLY A 397 -11.41 -15.00 -34.30
CA GLY A 397 -11.64 -16.26 -33.59
C GLY A 397 -12.42 -17.25 -34.43
N HIS A 398 -12.05 -18.52 -34.33
CA HIS A 398 -12.65 -19.61 -35.10
C HIS A 398 -12.88 -20.86 -34.24
N THR A 399 -13.94 -21.59 -34.54
CA THR A 399 -14.33 -22.84 -33.86
C THR A 399 -14.01 -24.03 -34.74
N PHE A 400 -13.28 -24.98 -34.19
CA PHE A 400 -13.08 -26.32 -34.74
C PHE A 400 -13.98 -27.30 -33.98
N TYR A 401 -14.95 -27.85 -34.70
CA TYR A 401 -15.85 -28.88 -34.17
C TYR A 401 -15.16 -30.24 -34.22
N THR A 402 -15.01 -30.88 -33.06
CA THR A 402 -14.40 -32.22 -32.98
C THR A 402 -15.31 -33.18 -32.23
N ARG A 403 -15.05 -34.49 -32.33
CA ARG A 403 -15.80 -35.51 -31.56
C ARG A 403 -15.58 -35.38 -30.04
N ALA A 404 -14.47 -34.80 -29.61
CA ALA A 404 -14.16 -34.61 -28.20
C ALA A 404 -14.84 -33.35 -27.62
N GLY A 405 -15.24 -32.41 -28.47
CA GLY A 405 -15.80 -31.12 -28.09
C GLY A 405 -15.40 -30.00 -29.05
N ASP A 406 -15.82 -28.79 -28.73
CA ASP A 406 -15.54 -27.61 -29.53
C ASP A 406 -14.23 -26.98 -29.07
N ILE A 407 -13.29 -26.83 -30.00
CA ILE A 407 -12.01 -26.15 -29.77
C ILE A 407 -12.05 -24.81 -30.49
N ASN A 408 -12.01 -23.71 -29.76
CA ASN A 408 -11.98 -22.38 -30.32
C ASN A 408 -10.57 -21.81 -30.16
N ILE A 409 -10.04 -21.22 -31.23
CA ILE A 409 -8.74 -20.58 -31.25
C ILE A 409 -8.93 -19.15 -31.71
N GLY A 410 -8.20 -18.22 -31.08
CA GLY A 410 -8.21 -16.82 -31.49
C GLY A 410 -6.85 -16.17 -31.45
N ILE A 411 -6.71 -15.14 -32.27
CA ILE A 411 -5.51 -14.30 -32.40
C ILE A 411 -5.92 -12.83 -32.44
N ALA A 412 -5.14 -11.97 -31.79
CA ALA A 412 -5.37 -10.53 -31.75
C ALA A 412 -4.04 -9.77 -31.85
N PRO A 413 -3.58 -9.41 -33.06
CA PRO A 413 -2.61 -8.34 -33.22
C PRO A 413 -3.20 -7.02 -32.72
N LYS A 414 -2.39 -6.19 -32.07
CA LYS A 414 -2.78 -4.87 -31.60
C LYS A 414 -1.73 -3.82 -31.92
N PHE A 415 -2.20 -2.67 -32.40
CA PHE A 415 -1.37 -1.47 -32.48
C PHE A 415 -1.45 -0.73 -31.15
N ILE A 416 -0.32 -0.21 -30.66
CA ILE A 416 -0.23 0.46 -29.36
C ILE A 416 0.44 1.81 -29.57
N LEU A 417 -0.28 2.87 -29.23
CA LEU A 417 0.25 4.22 -29.12
C LEU A 417 0.36 4.58 -27.64
N ALA A 418 1.54 4.88 -27.14
CA ALA A 418 1.76 5.07 -25.71
C ALA A 418 2.72 6.22 -25.40
N SER A 419 2.54 6.84 -24.24
CA SER A 419 3.51 7.75 -23.63
C SER A 419 3.72 7.31 -22.19
N ALA A 420 4.99 7.25 -21.79
CA ALA A 420 5.36 6.94 -20.42
C ALA A 420 6.27 8.03 -19.87
N TYR A 421 6.06 8.41 -18.62
CA TYR A 421 6.85 9.40 -17.89
C TYR A 421 7.25 8.81 -16.54
N ARG A 422 8.52 8.98 -16.16
CA ARG A 422 9.04 8.56 -14.86
C ARG A 422 9.49 9.79 -14.08
N TYR A 423 9.00 9.88 -12.85
CA TYR A 423 9.44 10.83 -11.85
C TYR A 423 10.33 10.12 -10.84
N ASN A 424 11.58 10.57 -10.69
CA ASN A 424 12.55 10.01 -9.74
C ASN A 424 13.48 11.08 -9.13
N THR A 425 13.05 12.35 -9.11
CA THR A 425 13.86 13.43 -8.56
C THR A 425 13.90 13.34 -7.04
N PRO A 426 15.08 13.20 -6.40
CA PRO A 426 15.16 13.11 -4.95
C PRO A 426 14.58 14.35 -4.25
N ILE A 427 13.83 14.13 -3.18
CA ILE A 427 13.24 15.16 -2.31
C ILE A 427 13.83 15.04 -0.90
N SER A 428 13.92 16.16 -0.20
CA SER A 428 14.17 16.20 1.24
C SER A 428 12.95 16.81 1.91
N PHE A 429 12.50 16.27 3.04
CA PHE A 429 11.36 16.84 3.76
C PHE A 429 11.71 18.12 4.53
N SER A 430 13.00 18.37 4.75
CA SER A 430 13.49 19.65 5.31
C SER A 430 13.50 20.80 4.30
N GLU A 431 13.31 20.52 3.01
CA GLU A 431 13.29 21.51 1.94
C GLU A 431 11.90 21.59 1.29
N THR A 432 11.55 22.75 0.73
CA THR A 432 10.32 22.86 -0.06
C THR A 432 10.52 22.13 -1.39
N PRO A 433 9.76 21.06 -1.69
CA PRO A 433 9.96 20.29 -2.91
C PRO A 433 9.59 21.15 -4.13
N ASN A 434 10.50 21.25 -5.10
CA ASN A 434 10.21 21.91 -6.38
C ASN A 434 9.83 20.85 -7.42
N ILE A 435 8.57 20.40 -7.38
CA ILE A 435 8.05 19.40 -8.31
C ILE A 435 7.69 20.10 -9.62
N LYS A 436 8.48 19.90 -10.68
CA LYS A 436 8.19 20.40 -12.02
C LYS A 436 7.93 19.25 -12.98
N PHE A 437 6.74 19.24 -13.58
CA PHE A 437 6.43 18.35 -14.70
C PHE A 437 6.75 19.07 -16.01
N ASP A 438 7.80 18.64 -16.71
CA ASP A 438 8.13 19.20 -18.02
C ASP A 438 7.40 18.45 -19.13
N THR A 439 6.25 19.00 -19.54
CA THR A 439 5.41 18.45 -20.60
C THR A 439 6.07 18.45 -21.98
N ASN A 440 7.14 19.25 -22.18
CA ASN A 440 7.83 19.31 -23.48
C ASN A 440 8.71 18.09 -23.75
N THR A 441 8.98 17.28 -22.72
CA THR A 441 9.82 16.07 -22.82
C THR A 441 9.03 14.80 -23.13
N MET A 442 7.70 14.89 -23.24
CA MET A 442 6.83 13.74 -23.48
C MET A 442 7.05 13.13 -24.86
N GLN A 443 7.55 11.89 -24.88
CA GLN A 443 7.73 11.11 -26.10
C GLN A 443 6.54 10.17 -26.31
N MET A 444 6.07 10.11 -27.55
CA MET A 444 5.07 9.13 -28.01
C MET A 444 5.78 7.95 -28.65
N THR A 445 5.52 6.75 -28.15
CA THR A 445 6.01 5.48 -28.71
C THR A 445 4.89 4.78 -29.47
N GLN A 446 5.20 4.28 -30.66
CA GLN A 446 4.34 3.40 -31.44
C GLN A 446 4.92 1.99 -31.43
N THR A 447 4.12 1.00 -31.09
CA THR A 447 4.55 -0.40 -31.03
C THR A 447 3.38 -1.34 -31.34
N PHE A 448 3.66 -2.64 -31.38
CA PHE A 448 2.66 -3.67 -31.66
C PHE A 448 2.67 -4.74 -30.56
N GLY A 449 1.50 -5.26 -30.22
CA GLY A 449 1.34 -6.43 -29.35
C GLY A 449 0.70 -7.59 -30.09
N LEU A 450 0.83 -8.79 -29.54
CA LEU A 450 0.17 -10.00 -30.03
C LEU A 450 -0.41 -10.81 -28.87
N ASP A 451 -1.71 -11.07 -28.94
CA ASP A 451 -2.44 -11.88 -27.97
C ASP A 451 -2.98 -13.15 -28.65
N LEU A 452 -2.97 -14.29 -27.94
CA LEU A 452 -3.48 -15.58 -28.39
C LEU A 452 -4.45 -16.17 -27.37
N GLY A 453 -5.46 -16.87 -27.87
CA GLY A 453 -6.54 -17.43 -27.07
C GLY A 453 -6.90 -18.86 -27.46
N LEU A 454 -7.29 -19.64 -26.46
CA LEU A 454 -7.84 -20.98 -26.59
C LEU A 454 -9.09 -21.10 -25.70
N LEU A 455 -10.12 -21.78 -26.19
CA LEU A 455 -11.30 -22.15 -25.41
C LEU A 455 -11.77 -23.54 -25.81
N TYR A 456 -11.94 -24.42 -24.84
CA TYR A 456 -12.43 -25.78 -25.03
C TYR A 456 -13.78 -25.98 -24.33
N THR A 457 -14.75 -26.49 -25.08
CA THR A 457 -16.06 -26.92 -24.56
C THR A 457 -16.18 -28.43 -24.79
N PRO A 458 -16.09 -29.27 -23.75
CA PRO A 458 -16.13 -30.72 -23.91
C PRO A 458 -17.50 -31.21 -24.41
N ALA A 459 -17.52 -32.19 -25.31
CA ALA A 459 -18.76 -32.74 -25.86
C ALA A 459 -19.63 -33.41 -24.79
N PHE A 460 -19.02 -33.95 -23.73
CA PHE A 460 -19.72 -34.62 -22.62
C PHE A 460 -20.27 -33.63 -21.58
N LEU A 461 -19.85 -32.36 -21.60
CA LEU A 461 -20.31 -31.29 -20.72
C LEU A 461 -20.41 -29.98 -21.51
N PRO A 462 -21.45 -29.81 -22.36
CA PRO A 462 -21.56 -28.68 -23.29
C PRO A 462 -21.70 -27.31 -22.61
N ASN A 463 -22.10 -27.30 -21.33
CA ASN A 463 -22.24 -26.10 -20.52
C ASN A 463 -20.93 -25.69 -19.80
N LEU A 464 -19.88 -26.51 -19.88
CA LEU A 464 -18.57 -26.23 -19.30
C LEU A 464 -17.64 -25.65 -20.36
N ASN A 465 -16.98 -24.54 -20.01
CA ASN A 465 -15.98 -23.91 -20.86
C ASN A 465 -14.67 -23.76 -20.11
N ILE A 466 -13.56 -24.11 -20.75
CA ILE A 466 -12.21 -24.01 -20.19
C ILE A 466 -11.40 -23.13 -21.14
N GLY A 467 -10.89 -22.02 -20.64
CA GLY A 467 -10.17 -21.01 -21.42
C GLY A 467 -8.73 -20.83 -20.97
N LEU A 468 -7.88 -20.46 -21.93
CA LEU A 468 -6.50 -20.02 -21.70
C LEU A 468 -6.21 -18.85 -22.62
N VAL A 469 -5.58 -17.81 -22.09
CA VAL A 469 -5.14 -16.64 -22.87
C VAL A 469 -3.69 -16.31 -22.55
N ALA A 470 -2.94 -15.99 -23.59
CA ALA A 470 -1.61 -15.41 -23.48
C ALA A 470 -1.58 -14.04 -24.16
N LYS A 471 -1.25 -12.99 -23.42
CA LYS A 471 -1.17 -11.61 -23.93
C LYS A 471 0.26 -11.12 -24.06
N ASN A 472 0.47 -10.16 -24.95
CA ASN A 472 1.75 -9.48 -25.17
C ASN A 472 2.88 -10.49 -25.43
N LEU A 473 2.67 -11.48 -26.30
CA LEU A 473 3.64 -12.54 -26.57
C LEU A 473 5.01 -12.01 -27.03
N ASN A 474 5.01 -10.89 -27.74
CA ASN A 474 6.21 -10.21 -28.20
C ASN A 474 6.78 -9.18 -27.20
N ALA A 475 6.11 -9.00 -26.05
CA ALA A 475 6.48 -8.14 -24.93
C ALA A 475 6.96 -6.72 -25.34
N PRO A 476 6.06 -5.89 -25.92
CA PRO A 476 6.42 -4.61 -26.51
C PRO A 476 6.99 -3.62 -25.49
N LYS A 477 7.81 -2.69 -25.99
CA LYS A 477 8.52 -1.69 -25.19
C LYS A 477 7.99 -0.30 -25.50
N ILE A 478 7.86 0.50 -24.45
CA ILE A 478 7.37 1.88 -24.47
C ILE A 478 8.47 2.75 -23.88
N ASN A 479 8.99 3.70 -24.66
CA ASN A 479 10.11 4.53 -24.19
C ASN A 479 9.66 5.48 -23.09
N LEU A 480 10.57 5.72 -22.13
CA LEU A 480 10.35 6.68 -21.06
C LEU A 480 10.77 8.08 -21.48
N SER A 481 9.87 9.03 -21.32
CA SER A 481 10.11 10.44 -21.56
C SER A 481 11.17 10.98 -20.59
N GLY A 482 12.21 11.64 -21.11
CA GLY A 482 13.24 12.31 -20.30
C GLY A 482 14.36 11.42 -19.74
N SER A 483 14.46 10.13 -20.11
CA SER A 483 15.54 9.23 -19.66
C SER A 483 15.81 8.10 -20.64
N ASP A 484 17.01 7.51 -20.62
CA ASP A 484 17.30 6.24 -21.29
C ASP A 484 16.63 5.08 -20.55
N GLY A 485 15.45 4.65 -21.03
CA GLY A 485 14.71 3.57 -20.40
C GLY A 485 13.39 3.25 -21.09
N TYR A 486 12.76 2.14 -20.69
CA TYR A 486 11.47 1.72 -21.21
C TYR A 486 10.59 1.07 -20.14
N VAL A 487 9.29 1.18 -20.33
CA VAL A 487 8.26 0.33 -19.70
C VAL A 487 8.01 -0.84 -20.66
N ARG A 488 7.98 -2.06 -20.15
CA ARG A 488 7.74 -3.25 -20.97
C ARG A 488 6.36 -3.81 -20.66
N LEU A 489 5.53 -4.02 -21.67
CA LEU A 489 4.31 -4.79 -21.48
C LEU A 489 4.69 -6.27 -21.46
N THR A 490 4.82 -6.84 -20.26
CA THR A 490 5.25 -8.23 -20.10
C THR A 490 4.18 -9.22 -20.55
N GLN A 491 4.61 -10.44 -20.81
CA GLN A 491 3.72 -11.54 -21.18
C GLN A 491 2.81 -11.86 -20.00
N GLN A 492 1.51 -12.00 -20.27
CA GLN A 492 0.52 -12.36 -19.26
C GLN A 492 -0.12 -13.69 -19.65
N LEU A 493 -0.31 -14.59 -18.69
CA LEU A 493 -0.93 -15.91 -18.90
C LEU A 493 -2.04 -16.11 -17.89
N ARG A 494 -3.27 -16.32 -18.38
CA ARG A 494 -4.46 -16.51 -17.53
C ARG A 494 -5.28 -17.69 -18.01
N ALA A 495 -5.72 -18.51 -17.05
CA ALA A 495 -6.64 -19.60 -17.28
C ALA A 495 -7.99 -19.26 -16.66
N GLY A 496 -9.06 -19.80 -17.23
CA GLY A 496 -10.41 -19.57 -16.73
C GLY A 496 -11.33 -20.75 -16.99
N VAL A 497 -12.37 -20.85 -16.17
CA VAL A 497 -13.47 -21.80 -16.35
C VAL A 497 -14.79 -21.09 -16.21
N SER A 498 -15.79 -21.49 -16.98
CA SER A 498 -17.17 -21.07 -16.77
C SER A 498 -18.12 -22.26 -16.89
N TYR A 499 -19.21 -22.21 -16.12
CA TYR A 499 -20.24 -23.24 -16.13
C TYR A 499 -21.62 -22.60 -16.14
N GLU A 500 -22.37 -22.85 -17.21
CA GLU A 500 -23.75 -22.42 -17.37
C GLU A 500 -24.67 -23.40 -16.65
N MET A 501 -24.96 -23.12 -15.38
CA MET A 501 -25.80 -23.97 -14.52
C MET A 501 -27.25 -24.01 -15.01
N LEU A 502 -27.77 -22.82 -15.32
CA LEU A 502 -29.12 -22.60 -15.86
C LEU A 502 -29.00 -21.54 -16.95
N ASN A 503 -30.01 -21.42 -17.81
CA ASN A 503 -30.00 -20.43 -18.90
C ASN A 503 -29.80 -18.99 -18.41
N PHE A 504 -30.18 -18.70 -17.16
CA PHE A 504 -30.01 -17.39 -16.53
C PHE A 504 -28.85 -17.35 -15.53
N LEU A 505 -28.20 -18.48 -15.20
CA LEU A 505 -27.23 -18.56 -14.10
C LEU A 505 -25.90 -19.14 -14.56
N THR A 506 -24.85 -18.33 -14.52
CA THR A 506 -23.49 -18.72 -14.90
C THR A 506 -22.52 -18.54 -13.73
N LEU A 507 -21.65 -19.54 -13.52
CA LEU A 507 -20.49 -19.45 -12.65
C LEU A 507 -19.23 -19.22 -13.48
N ALA A 508 -18.32 -18.37 -13.01
CA ALA A 508 -17.03 -18.17 -13.66
C ALA A 508 -15.90 -18.04 -12.63
N LEU A 509 -14.72 -18.53 -12.99
CA LEU A 509 -13.50 -18.44 -12.20
C LEU A 509 -12.30 -18.28 -13.12
N ASP A 510 -11.44 -17.32 -12.82
CA ASP A 510 -10.17 -17.11 -13.51
C ASP A 510 -9.00 -17.09 -12.52
N VAL A 511 -7.83 -17.48 -13.01
CA VAL A 511 -6.57 -17.41 -12.27
C VAL A 511 -5.44 -16.98 -13.20
N ASP A 512 -4.67 -15.99 -12.76
CA ASP A 512 -3.39 -15.65 -13.37
C ASP A 512 -2.42 -16.81 -13.14
N VAL A 513 -2.03 -17.50 -14.21
CA VAL A 513 -1.13 -18.65 -14.14
C VAL A 513 0.29 -18.19 -13.80
N LEU A 514 0.68 -17.01 -14.30
CA LEU A 514 1.97 -16.39 -14.01
C LEU A 514 1.76 -15.06 -13.26
N PRO A 515 2.61 -14.73 -12.28
CA PRO A 515 2.62 -13.40 -11.68
C PRO A 515 2.95 -12.33 -12.72
N ASN A 516 2.11 -11.31 -12.80
CA ASN A 516 2.28 -10.17 -13.68
C ASN A 516 3.12 -9.08 -12.99
N ASP A 517 3.94 -8.39 -13.76
CA ASP A 517 4.71 -7.22 -13.29
C ASP A 517 3.81 -5.98 -13.21
N THR A 518 4.07 -5.08 -12.25
CA THR A 518 3.30 -3.83 -12.08
C THR A 518 4.17 -2.58 -12.32
N LEU A 519 3.55 -1.39 -12.25
CA LEU A 519 4.27 -0.11 -12.27
C LEU A 519 4.80 0.29 -10.89
N SER A 520 4.49 -0.47 -9.85
CA SER A 520 4.83 -0.14 -8.47
C SER A 520 6.18 -0.73 -8.08
N ILE A 521 7.00 0.05 -7.39
CA ILE A 521 8.19 -0.49 -6.70
C ILE A 521 7.82 -1.13 -5.36
N ALA A 522 6.72 -0.73 -4.74
CA ALA A 522 6.25 -1.28 -3.45
C ALA A 522 5.56 -2.64 -3.64
N ASN A 523 4.78 -2.79 -4.73
CA ASN A 523 4.03 -3.99 -5.08
C ASN A 523 4.38 -4.45 -6.51
N PRO A 524 5.63 -4.90 -6.76
CA PRO A 524 6.13 -5.14 -8.12
C PRO A 524 5.47 -6.30 -8.85
N LYS A 525 4.74 -7.16 -8.15
CA LYS A 525 4.08 -8.35 -8.69
C LYS A 525 2.62 -8.40 -8.27
N SER A 526 1.78 -8.88 -9.18
CA SER A 526 0.35 -9.12 -8.97
C SER A 526 -0.04 -10.47 -9.58
N GLN A 527 -0.78 -11.29 -8.83
CA GLN A 527 -1.33 -12.55 -9.34
C GLN A 527 -2.75 -12.73 -8.82
N MET A 528 -3.72 -12.51 -9.69
CA MET A 528 -5.13 -12.52 -9.31
C MET A 528 -5.73 -13.91 -9.41
N VAL A 529 -6.52 -14.26 -8.41
CA VAL A 529 -7.51 -15.34 -8.47
C VAL A 529 -8.87 -14.77 -8.14
N GLY A 530 -9.88 -15.10 -8.93
CA GLY A 530 -11.21 -14.54 -8.72
C GLY A 530 -12.30 -15.26 -9.48
N GLY A 531 -13.52 -15.06 -9.02
CA GLY A 531 -14.69 -15.69 -9.63
C GLY A 531 -15.98 -15.12 -9.07
N GLY A 532 -17.08 -15.52 -9.68
CA GLY A 532 -18.38 -15.01 -9.32
C GLY A 532 -19.53 -15.69 -10.04
N ILE A 533 -20.70 -15.14 -9.76
CA ILE A 533 -22.00 -15.61 -10.22
C ILE A 533 -22.63 -14.50 -11.04
N LEU A 534 -23.18 -14.87 -12.19
CA LEU A 534 -23.92 -14.00 -13.08
C LEU A 534 -25.36 -14.54 -13.20
N ALA A 535 -26.32 -13.71 -12.82
CA ALA A 535 -27.75 -13.95 -12.98
C ALA A 535 -28.30 -12.99 -14.06
N ASP A 536 -28.54 -13.52 -15.25
CA ASP A 536 -28.97 -12.81 -16.48
C ASP A 536 -30.49 -12.92 -16.63
N PHE A 537 -31.23 -11.82 -16.41
CA PHE A 537 -32.67 -11.77 -16.64
C PHE A 537 -32.97 -10.75 -17.72
N THR A 538 -34.06 -10.96 -18.48
CA THR A 538 -34.39 -10.19 -19.69
C THR A 538 -34.29 -8.66 -19.58
N PHE A 539 -34.56 -8.08 -18.41
CA PHE A 539 -34.51 -6.62 -18.21
C PHE A 539 -33.48 -6.15 -17.19
N ILE A 540 -32.99 -7.04 -16.31
CA ILE A 540 -32.09 -6.71 -15.20
C ILE A 540 -31.16 -7.87 -14.98
N ASP A 541 -29.85 -7.61 -14.93
CA ASP A 541 -28.86 -8.64 -14.59
C ASP A 541 -28.21 -8.30 -13.26
N PHE A 542 -27.99 -9.31 -12.43
CA PHE A 542 -27.26 -9.18 -11.18
C PHE A 542 -25.98 -10.00 -11.22
N ARG A 543 -24.89 -9.39 -10.76
CA ARG A 543 -23.58 -10.02 -10.70
C ARG A 543 -22.94 -9.78 -9.35
N ILE A 544 -22.36 -10.84 -8.81
CA ILE A 544 -21.56 -10.79 -7.59
C ILE A 544 -20.34 -11.69 -7.75
N GLY A 545 -19.23 -11.28 -7.15
CA GLY A 545 -18.02 -12.08 -7.14
C GLY A 545 -17.04 -11.62 -6.08
N ALA A 546 -15.93 -12.34 -6.04
CA ALA A 546 -14.80 -12.00 -5.18
C ALA A 546 -13.50 -12.32 -5.91
N MET A 547 -12.46 -11.55 -5.61
CA MET A 547 -11.11 -11.81 -6.10
C MET A 547 -10.08 -11.43 -5.05
N ARG A 548 -8.87 -11.95 -5.21
CA ARG A 548 -7.74 -11.67 -4.33
C ARG A 548 -6.45 -11.68 -5.14
N ASP A 549 -5.59 -10.71 -4.85
CA ASP A 549 -4.20 -10.75 -5.30
C ASP A 549 -3.37 -11.59 -4.31
N LEU A 550 -2.70 -12.61 -4.82
CA LEU A 550 -1.87 -13.52 -4.02
C LEU A 550 -0.48 -12.94 -3.71
N TYR A 551 -0.03 -11.93 -4.46
CA TYR A 551 1.30 -11.33 -4.34
C TYR A 551 1.28 -9.90 -3.78
N SER A 552 0.14 -9.22 -3.84
CA SER A 552 0.03 -7.85 -3.33
C SER A 552 0.33 -7.75 -1.84
N LYS A 553 1.06 -6.70 -1.47
CA LYS A 553 1.32 -6.29 -0.09
C LYS A 553 0.58 -5.00 0.28
N SER A 554 -0.23 -4.45 -0.63
CA SER A 554 -0.96 -3.21 -0.38
C SER A 554 -2.00 -3.35 0.74
N GLY A 555 -2.51 -4.57 0.94
CA GLY A 555 -3.39 -4.90 2.06
C GLY A 555 -4.87 -4.69 1.74
N GLU A 556 -5.25 -4.74 0.47
CA GLU A 556 -6.63 -4.72 -0.04
C GLU A 556 -7.49 -5.90 0.41
N GLY A 557 -6.84 -6.98 0.87
CA GLY A 557 -7.52 -8.18 1.33
C GLY A 557 -8.30 -8.89 0.22
N THR A 558 -9.49 -9.39 0.55
CA THR A 558 -10.41 -9.93 -0.47
C THR A 558 -11.18 -8.77 -1.07
N ILE A 559 -11.22 -8.69 -2.39
CA ILE A 559 -11.97 -7.68 -3.12
C ILE A 559 -13.34 -8.26 -3.46
N LEU A 560 -14.40 -7.67 -2.94
CA LEU A 560 -15.76 -7.98 -3.34
C LEU A 560 -16.12 -7.20 -4.61
N THR A 561 -16.83 -7.86 -5.51
CA THR A 561 -17.29 -7.27 -6.75
C THR A 561 -18.79 -7.42 -6.88
N THR A 562 -19.46 -6.38 -7.37
CA THR A 562 -20.89 -6.40 -7.65
C THR A 562 -21.18 -5.59 -8.89
N GLY A 563 -22.26 -5.92 -9.58
CA GLY A 563 -22.76 -5.09 -10.67
C GLY A 563 -24.18 -5.39 -11.06
N VAL A 564 -24.78 -4.41 -11.74
CA VAL A 564 -26.15 -4.44 -12.20
C VAL A 564 -26.23 -3.93 -13.62
N ASN A 565 -26.94 -4.65 -14.48
CA ASN A 565 -27.37 -4.15 -15.79
C ASN A 565 -28.83 -3.75 -15.71
N LEU A 566 -29.16 -2.58 -16.23
CA LEU A 566 -30.53 -2.09 -16.38
C LEU A 566 -30.83 -1.92 -17.87
N PHE A 567 -31.90 -2.57 -18.33
CA PHE A 567 -32.42 -2.45 -19.70
C PHE A 567 -31.44 -2.91 -20.80
N GLY A 568 -30.42 -3.70 -20.44
CA GLY A 568 -29.46 -4.27 -21.37
C GLY A 568 -28.37 -3.30 -21.86
N PHE A 569 -28.47 -1.99 -21.59
CA PHE A 569 -27.51 -1.00 -22.08
C PHE A 569 -26.79 -0.21 -21.00
N LEU A 570 -27.35 -0.09 -19.78
CA LEU A 570 -26.75 0.64 -18.67
C LEU A 570 -26.27 -0.34 -17.60
N ASP A 571 -24.97 -0.54 -17.57
CA ASP A 571 -24.29 -1.48 -16.70
C ASP A 571 -23.34 -0.73 -15.77
N VAL A 572 -23.45 -0.99 -14.46
CA VAL A 572 -22.61 -0.39 -13.42
C VAL A 572 -21.94 -1.51 -12.64
N SER A 573 -20.63 -1.42 -12.46
CA SER A 573 -19.87 -2.33 -11.60
C SER A 573 -19.09 -1.57 -10.53
N VAL A 574 -19.03 -2.16 -9.34
CA VAL A 574 -18.30 -1.65 -8.19
C VAL A 574 -17.43 -2.78 -7.63
N GLN A 575 -16.20 -2.44 -7.26
CA GLN A 575 -15.31 -3.33 -6.53
C GLN A 575 -14.82 -2.63 -5.26
N TYR A 576 -14.75 -3.39 -4.16
CA TYR A 576 -14.40 -2.88 -2.84
C TYR A 576 -13.51 -3.89 -2.10
N GLY A 577 -12.32 -3.46 -1.67
CA GLY A 577 -11.41 -4.25 -0.84
C GLY A 577 -11.89 -4.38 0.60
N LEU A 578 -11.84 -5.58 1.17
CA LEU A 578 -12.19 -5.85 2.57
C LEU A 578 -10.98 -5.77 3.53
N GLY A 579 -9.84 -5.32 3.04
CA GLY A 579 -8.61 -5.21 3.81
C GLY A 579 -8.53 -3.90 4.59
N LYS A 580 -7.46 -3.15 4.36
CA LYS A 580 -7.20 -1.88 5.03
C LYS A 580 -8.22 -0.83 4.60
N ASN A 581 -8.68 -0.03 5.57
CA ASN A 581 -9.46 1.17 5.31
C ASN A 581 -8.57 2.40 5.51
N VAL A 582 -8.84 3.42 4.72
CA VAL A 582 -8.26 4.76 4.77
C VAL A 582 -9.35 5.72 5.21
N THR A 583 -9.05 6.59 6.17
CA THR A 583 -9.97 7.65 6.56
C THR A 583 -9.78 8.85 5.64
N LEU A 584 -10.81 9.20 4.88
CA LEU A 584 -10.87 10.39 4.02
C LEU A 584 -11.95 11.34 4.53
N TYR A 585 -11.56 12.53 4.99
CA TYR A 585 -12.48 13.55 5.49
C TYR A 585 -13.47 13.03 6.57
N GLY A 586 -13.02 12.12 7.43
CA GLY A 586 -13.84 11.50 8.48
C GLY A 586 -14.65 10.25 8.04
N PHE A 587 -14.57 9.85 6.77
CA PHE A 587 -15.19 8.63 6.26
C PHE A 587 -14.16 7.53 6.03
N ASN A 588 -14.41 6.33 6.55
CA ASN A 588 -13.59 5.16 6.25
C ASN A 588 -13.96 4.59 4.89
N VAL A 589 -13.01 4.60 3.97
CA VAL A 589 -13.12 3.98 2.65
C VAL A 589 -12.07 2.88 2.51
N SER A 590 -12.33 1.87 1.68
CA SER A 590 -11.34 0.85 1.37
C SER A 590 -10.11 1.46 0.68
N ASN A 591 -8.93 0.92 0.98
CA ASN A 591 -7.69 1.23 0.26
C ASN A 591 -7.67 0.70 -1.19
N TYR A 592 -8.70 -0.03 -1.61
CA TYR A 592 -8.92 -0.48 -2.99
C TYR A 592 -10.38 -0.27 -3.41
N MET A 593 -10.60 0.48 -4.48
CA MET A 593 -11.93 0.72 -5.05
C MET A 593 -11.88 0.78 -6.57
N VAL A 594 -12.92 0.24 -7.23
CA VAL A 594 -13.13 0.39 -8.68
C VAL A 594 -14.57 0.74 -8.93
N LEU A 595 -14.79 1.72 -9.82
CA LEU A 595 -16.11 2.04 -10.36
C LEU A 595 -16.04 1.95 -11.89
N ARG A 596 -17.00 1.27 -12.50
CA ARG A 596 -17.17 1.24 -13.95
C ARG A 596 -18.62 1.45 -14.35
N VAL A 597 -18.79 2.08 -15.51
CA VAL A 597 -20.08 2.28 -16.17
C VAL A 597 -19.93 1.92 -17.65
N GLY A 598 -20.96 1.34 -18.25
CA GLY A 598 -21.09 1.23 -19.69
C GLY A 598 -22.17 0.24 -20.08
N GLY A 599 -21.92 -0.65 -21.03
CA GLY A 599 -22.90 -1.65 -21.42
C GLY A 599 -22.47 -2.45 -22.64
N GLN A 600 -23.30 -3.42 -23.03
CA GLN A 600 -23.10 -4.21 -24.23
C GLN A 600 -24.42 -4.52 -24.94
N PHE A 601 -24.39 -4.44 -26.26
CA PHE A 601 -25.47 -4.88 -27.13
C PHE A 601 -25.07 -6.16 -27.84
N SER A 602 -26.03 -7.07 -28.03
CA SER A 602 -25.85 -8.29 -28.81
C SER A 602 -27.01 -8.44 -29.79
N PHE A 603 -26.68 -8.72 -31.06
CA PHE A 603 -27.61 -8.88 -32.18
C PHE A 603 -27.41 -10.21 -32.88
#